data_AF-A0A6N9RKQ6-F1
#
_entry.id   AF-A0A6N9RKQ6-F1
#
_cell.length_a   1.000
_cell.length_b   1.000
_cell.length_c   1.000
_cell.angle_alpha   90.00
_cell.angle_beta   90.00
_cell.angle_gamma   90.00
#
_symmetry.space_group_name_H-M   'P 1'
#
loop_
_entity.id
_entity.type
_entity.pdbx_description
1 polymer ?
#
loop_
_entity_poly.entity_id
_entity_poly.type
_entity_poly.pdbx_seq_one_letter_code
_entity_poly.pdbx_strand_id
1 'polypeptide(L)'
;MTPLNETHDPALRSWLASANQAGTDFPIQNLPFAVFRRRGSTEAFRGGVAIGDQIVDLAALAAAGVFSGQAAMALQAGAQDKLNALMALGADA
;
A
#
# COMPACT_ATOMS: atom_id res chain seq x y z
N MET A 1 -15.25 -7.31 -18.88
CA MET A 1 -13.79 -7.05 -18.93
C MET A 1 -13.53 -5.79 -18.12
N THR A 2 -12.88 -5.91 -16.98
CA THR A 2 -12.42 -4.73 -16.22
C THR A 2 -11.42 -3.99 -17.10
N PRO A 3 -11.63 -2.71 -17.45
CA PRO A 3 -10.65 -1.99 -18.26
C PRO A 3 -9.32 -1.94 -17.50
N LEU A 4 -8.22 -2.29 -18.18
CA LEU A 4 -6.88 -2.00 -17.69
C LEU A 4 -6.80 -0.48 -17.52
N ASN A 5 -6.72 0.00 -16.27
CA ASN A 5 -6.42 1.39 -15.98
C ASN A 5 -4.89 1.62 -16.02
N GLU A 6 -4.46 2.85 -15.83
CA GLU A 6 -3.05 3.27 -15.89
C GLU A 6 -2.15 2.56 -14.88
N THR A 7 -2.69 2.01 -13.78
CA THR A 7 -1.90 1.33 -12.74
C THR A 7 -1.35 -0.02 -13.20
N HIS A 8 -1.90 -0.57 -14.27
CA HIS A 8 -1.49 -1.85 -14.86
C HIS A 8 -0.55 -1.69 -16.06
N ASP A 9 -0.15 -0.45 -16.41
CA ASP A 9 0.77 -0.19 -17.52
C ASP A 9 2.16 -0.82 -17.23
N PRO A 10 2.64 -1.77 -18.04
CA PRO A 10 3.96 -2.36 -17.88
C PRO A 10 5.12 -1.37 -18.03
N ALA A 11 4.89 -0.20 -18.65
CA ALA A 11 5.88 0.85 -18.81
C ALA A 11 5.97 1.78 -17.58
N LEU A 12 5.00 1.74 -16.66
CA LEU A 12 5.01 2.57 -15.46
C LEU A 12 6.17 2.18 -14.54
N ARG A 13 6.87 3.18 -14.00
CA ARG A 13 8.03 3.00 -13.14
C ARG A 13 7.89 3.72 -11.82
N SER A 14 8.41 3.10 -10.77
CA SER A 14 8.53 3.73 -9.46
C SER A 14 9.78 4.60 -9.40
N TRP A 15 9.75 5.63 -8.55
CA TRP A 15 10.96 6.34 -8.12
C TRP A 15 11.88 5.42 -7.29
N LEU A 16 11.33 4.35 -6.71
CA LEU A 16 12.10 3.34 -5.99
C LEU A 16 12.76 2.37 -6.98
N ALA A 17 14.10 2.35 -7.02
CA ALA A 17 14.86 1.53 -7.95
C ALA A 17 14.62 0.01 -7.78
N SER A 18 14.44 -0.48 -6.55
CA SER A 18 14.20 -1.89 -6.27
C SER A 18 12.85 -2.41 -6.81
N ALA A 19 11.86 -1.52 -6.96
CA ALA A 19 10.57 -1.85 -7.57
C ALA A 19 10.63 -1.94 -9.11
N ASN A 20 11.73 -1.50 -9.73
CA ASN A 20 11.93 -1.56 -11.18
C ASN A 20 12.87 -2.71 -11.61
N GLN A 21 13.33 -3.54 -10.66
CA GLN A 21 14.23 -4.66 -10.96
C GLN A 21 13.50 -5.78 -11.69
N ALA A 22 14.17 -6.39 -12.67
CA ALA A 22 13.61 -7.54 -13.37
C ALA A 22 13.42 -8.71 -12.40
N GLY A 23 12.23 -9.31 -12.41
CA GLY A 23 11.89 -10.44 -11.53
C GLY A 23 11.57 -10.06 -10.08
N THR A 24 11.38 -8.77 -9.77
CA THR A 24 10.84 -8.37 -8.46
C THR A 24 9.39 -8.82 -8.30
N ASP A 25 9.04 -9.36 -7.13
CA ASP A 25 7.67 -9.75 -6.81
C ASP A 25 6.78 -8.52 -6.52
N PHE A 26 7.40 -7.36 -6.22
CA PHE A 26 6.71 -6.15 -5.76
C PHE A 26 6.95 -4.95 -6.68
N PRO A 27 6.63 -5.04 -7.99
CA PRO A 27 6.70 -3.88 -8.88
C PRO A 27 5.56 -2.89 -8.56
N ILE A 28 5.62 -1.68 -9.15
CA ILE A 28 4.59 -0.65 -8.95
C ILE A 28 3.19 -1.08 -9.42
N GLN A 29 3.11 -2.11 -10.26
CA GLN A 29 1.87 -2.69 -10.76
C GLN A 29 1.21 -3.67 -9.78
N ASN A 30 1.93 -4.18 -8.76
CA ASN A 30 1.39 -5.20 -7.84
C ASN A 30 0.76 -4.57 -6.60
N LEU A 31 1.53 -3.74 -5.86
CA LEU A 31 1.09 -3.04 -4.65
C LEU A 31 0.22 -3.88 -3.68
N PRO A 32 0.68 -5.06 -3.23
CA PRO A 32 -0.12 -5.89 -2.35
C PRO A 32 -0.20 -5.29 -0.94
N PHE A 33 -1.38 -5.40 -0.33
CA PHE A 33 -1.59 -5.02 1.06
C PHE A 33 -1.09 -6.11 2.01
N ALA A 34 -0.46 -5.68 3.11
CA ALA A 34 0.03 -6.54 4.17
C ALA A 34 -0.17 -5.89 5.54
N VAL A 35 -0.11 -6.70 6.60
CA VAL A 35 0.04 -6.22 7.97
C VAL A 35 1.47 -6.48 8.40
N PHE A 36 2.17 -5.48 8.92
CA PHE A 36 3.58 -5.58 9.28
C PHE A 36 3.88 -4.90 10.62
N ARG A 37 5.05 -5.24 11.17
CA ARG A 37 5.71 -4.50 12.24
C ARG A 37 7.21 -4.53 12.02
N ARG A 38 7.94 -3.52 12.50
CA ARG A 38 9.41 -3.52 12.43
C ARG A 38 9.98 -4.64 13.29
N ARG A 39 10.95 -5.38 12.77
CA ARG A 39 11.62 -6.46 13.51
C ARG A 39 12.31 -5.87 14.74
N GLY A 40 12.06 -6.46 15.90
CA GLY A 40 12.67 -6.02 17.17
C GLY A 40 12.06 -4.76 17.77
N SER A 41 10.93 -4.27 17.26
CA SER A 41 10.19 -3.16 17.88
C SER A 41 8.99 -3.65 18.70
N THR A 42 8.52 -2.78 19.60
CA THR A 42 7.25 -2.93 20.34
C THR A 42 6.11 -2.17 19.66
N GLU A 43 6.27 -1.81 18.39
CA GLU A 43 5.23 -1.13 17.63
C GLU A 43 4.01 -2.03 17.45
N ALA A 44 2.83 -1.42 17.40
CA ALA A 44 1.63 -2.11 16.96
C ALA A 44 1.80 -2.57 15.50
N PHE A 45 1.20 -3.73 15.21
CA PHE A 45 0.99 -4.14 13.83
C PHE A 45 0.09 -3.13 13.13
N ARG A 46 0.37 -2.89 11.86
CA ARG A 46 -0.37 -1.93 11.04
C ARG A 46 -0.32 -2.33 9.57
N GLY A 47 -1.26 -1.81 8.79
CA GLY A 47 -1.27 -2.04 7.35
C GLY A 47 -0.12 -1.34 6.63
N GLY A 48 0.34 -1.99 5.57
CA GLY A 48 1.35 -1.48 4.66
C GLY A 48 1.14 -2.01 3.25
N VAL A 49 1.82 -1.40 2.28
CA VAL A 49 1.84 -1.84 0.89
C VAL A 49 3.27 -2.16 0.50
N ALA A 50 3.53 -3.38 0.02
CA ALA A 50 4.87 -3.77 -0.40
C ALA A 50 5.23 -3.15 -1.75
N ILE A 51 6.45 -2.62 -1.87
CA ILE A 51 6.99 -2.07 -3.10
C ILE A 51 8.52 -2.23 -3.14
N GLY A 52 9.02 -2.95 -4.14
CA GLY A 52 10.42 -3.36 -4.21
C GLY A 52 10.86 -4.10 -2.94
N ASP A 53 11.87 -3.58 -2.28
CA ASP A 53 12.40 -4.06 -0.99
C ASP A 53 11.87 -3.27 0.23
N GLN A 54 10.85 -2.43 0.03
CA GLN A 54 10.27 -1.56 1.05
C GLN A 54 8.79 -1.80 1.27
N ILE A 55 8.27 -1.20 2.34
CA ILE A 55 6.85 -1.18 2.68
C ILE A 55 6.42 0.26 2.89
N VAL A 56 5.39 0.70 2.17
CA VAL A 56 4.69 1.95 2.43
C VAL A 56 3.84 1.78 3.69
N ASP A 57 4.06 2.61 4.70
CA ASP A 57 3.39 2.54 5.99
C ASP A 57 2.08 3.35 5.97
N LEU A 58 0.93 2.66 5.99
CA LEU A 58 -0.38 3.32 5.87
C LEU A 58 -0.71 4.19 7.09
N ALA A 59 -0.26 3.79 8.28
CA ALA A 59 -0.45 4.60 9.48
C ALA A 59 0.39 5.88 9.44
N ALA A 60 1.62 5.81 8.92
CA ALA A 60 2.46 6.99 8.74
C ALA A 60 1.86 7.96 7.71
N LEU A 61 1.32 7.45 6.59
CA LEU A 61 0.63 8.28 5.59
C LEU A 61 -0.66 8.90 6.14
N ALA A 62 -1.44 8.13 6.91
CA ALA A 62 -2.63 8.62 7.60
C ALA A 62 -2.30 9.78 8.54
N ALA A 63 -1.21 9.66 9.30
CA ALA A 63 -0.73 10.69 10.22
C ALA A 63 -0.15 11.92 9.50
N ALA A 64 0.45 11.74 8.31
CA ALA A 64 0.99 12.84 7.51
C ALA A 64 -0.11 13.77 6.97
N GLY A 65 -1.36 13.29 6.87
CA GLY A 65 -2.51 14.13 6.51
C GLY A 65 -2.47 14.69 5.08
N VAL A 66 -1.70 14.06 4.18
CA VAL A 66 -1.49 14.55 2.80
C VAL A 66 -2.60 14.10 1.83
N PHE A 67 -3.48 13.18 2.25
CA PHE A 67 -4.60 12.67 1.47
C PHE A 67 -5.94 13.22 2.01
N SER A 68 -6.94 13.28 1.14
CA SER A 68 -8.30 13.72 1.47
C SER A 68 -9.36 12.76 0.90
N GLY A 69 -10.61 12.92 1.33
CA GLY A 69 -11.74 12.12 0.83
C GLY A 69 -11.61 10.62 1.13
N GLN A 70 -12.00 9.77 0.17
CA GLN A 70 -11.98 8.31 0.30
C GLN A 70 -10.58 7.78 0.60
N ALA A 71 -9.54 8.32 -0.04
CA ALA A 71 -8.15 7.92 0.20
C ALA A 71 -7.73 8.15 1.66
N ALA A 72 -8.15 9.26 2.27
CA ALA A 72 -7.88 9.50 3.70
C ALA A 72 -8.62 8.48 4.57
N MET A 73 -9.88 8.15 4.25
CA MET A 73 -10.65 7.14 4.98
C MET A 73 -10.03 5.74 4.86
N ALA A 74 -9.59 5.36 3.65
CA ALA A 74 -8.90 4.11 3.38
C ALA A 74 -7.58 4.03 4.15
N LEU A 75 -6.80 5.12 4.22
CA LEU A 75 -5.58 5.17 5.04
C LEU A 75 -5.87 4.97 6.53
N GLN A 76 -6.92 5.59 7.08
CA GLN A 76 -7.30 5.40 8.47
C GLN A 76 -7.77 3.96 8.76
N ALA A 77 -8.53 3.36 7.83
CA ALA A 77 -8.96 1.96 7.95
C ALA A 77 -7.78 0.97 7.79
N GLY A 78 -6.87 1.26 6.87
CA GLY A 78 -5.67 0.47 6.60
C GLY A 78 -4.57 0.64 7.66
N ALA A 79 -4.61 1.69 8.47
CA ALA A 79 -3.66 1.89 9.58
C ALA A 79 -3.85 0.91 10.74
N GLN A 80 -4.93 0.12 10.75
CA GLN A 80 -5.26 -0.85 11.79
C GLN A 80 -4.35 -2.10 11.74
N ASP A 81 -4.42 -2.91 12.79
CA ASP A 81 -3.68 -4.17 12.92
C ASP A 81 -4.18 -5.30 12.01
N LYS A 82 -5.26 -5.04 11.25
CA LYS A 82 -5.88 -5.97 10.29
C LYS A 82 -6.44 -5.20 9.10
N LEU A 83 -6.48 -5.84 7.94
CA LEU A 83 -7.00 -5.25 6.70
C LEU A 83 -8.54 -5.30 6.59
N ASN A 84 -9.24 -5.92 7.55
CA ASN A 84 -10.70 -6.11 7.48
C ASN A 84 -11.46 -4.79 7.33
N ALA A 85 -11.08 -3.76 8.08
CA ALA A 85 -11.73 -2.45 8.01
C ALA A 85 -11.52 -1.80 6.64
N LEU A 86 -10.31 -1.89 6.07
CA LEU A 86 -10.01 -1.40 4.73
C LEU A 86 -10.86 -2.14 3.68
N MET A 87 -10.86 -3.47 3.70
CA MET A 87 -11.61 -4.29 2.74
C MET A 87 -13.13 -4.08 2.85
N ALA A 88 -13.64 -3.73 4.03
CA ALA A 88 -15.06 -3.46 4.24
C ALA A 88 -15.54 -2.15 3.59
N LEU A 89 -14.64 -1.25 3.21
CA LEU A 89 -15.01 -0.01 2.50
C LEU A 89 -15.42 -0.24 1.05
N GLY A 90 -15.14 -1.43 0.50
CA GLY A 90 -15.44 -1.78 -0.89
C GLY A 90 -14.34 -1.38 -1.87
N ALA A 91 -14.54 -1.70 -3.15
CA ALA A 91 -13.52 -1.56 -4.18
C ALA A 91 -13.27 -0.11 -4.64
N ASP A 92 -14.22 0.80 -4.36
CA ASP A 92 -14.14 2.21 -4.75
C ASP A 92 -13.41 3.09 -3.72
N ALA A 93 -12.90 2.49 -2.64
CA ALA A 93 -12.32 3.18 -1.49
C ALA A 93 -10.80 3.38 -1.60
#